data_AF-A0A7J3DPU9-F1
#
_entry.id   AF-A0A7J3DPU9-F1
#
_cell.length_a   1.000
_cell.length_b   1.000
_cell.length_c   1.000
_cell.angle_alpha   90.00
_cell.angle_beta   90.00
_cell.angle_gamma   90.00
#
_symmetry.space_group_name_H-M   'P 1'
#
loop_
_entity.id
_entity.type
_entity.pdbx_description
1 polymer ?
#
loop_
_entity_poly.entity_id
_entity_poly.type
_entity_poly.pdbx_seq_one_letter_code
_entity_poly.pdbx_strand_id
1 'polypeptide(L)'
;MSARIRPIHIYIIILISIFLISGVFLLFTEQKKFLDRINIDGNEYLFNTNLYEVANIPSDNNEKIKNILDKNNKICISFDNSSEFDNAIFAVASFNLVYKLTRYYYTKGVEKTFEVCNQKPLIEFRGPNTGAKENSVRLENEKIIIQGMNKKEVEMATDKLILIVFDVRLS
;
A
#
# COMPACT_ATOMS: atom_id res chain seq x y z
N MET A 1 -9.56 -66.37 11.85
CA MET A 1 -9.39 -65.87 13.23
C MET A 1 -9.74 -64.38 13.20
N SER A 2 -10.94 -64.01 13.66
CA SER A 2 -11.44 -62.63 13.55
C SER A 2 -11.04 -61.82 14.79
N ALA A 3 -10.23 -60.79 14.60
CA ALA A 3 -9.79 -59.92 15.70
C ALA A 3 -10.92 -58.95 16.08
N ARG A 4 -11.51 -59.12 17.27
CA ARG A 4 -12.44 -58.12 17.84
C ARG A 4 -11.66 -56.91 18.32
N ILE A 5 -11.77 -55.80 17.59
CA ILE A 5 -11.23 -54.51 18.01
C ILE A 5 -12.07 -54.02 19.19
N ARG A 6 -11.43 -53.76 20.34
CA ARG A 6 -12.09 -53.21 21.52
C ARG A 6 -12.47 -51.75 21.27
N PRO A 7 -13.63 -51.28 21.76
CA PRO A 7 -14.11 -49.92 21.53
C PRO A 7 -13.10 -48.85 21.96
N ILE A 8 -12.29 -49.12 22.98
CA ILE A 8 -11.24 -48.20 23.45
C ILE A 8 -10.18 -47.88 22.37
N HIS A 9 -9.87 -48.83 21.49
CA HIS A 9 -8.91 -48.63 20.41
C HIS A 9 -9.50 -47.74 19.31
N ILE A 10 -10.81 -47.82 19.07
CA ILE A 10 -11.52 -46.95 18.11
C ILE A 10 -11.45 -45.50 18.58
N TYR A 11 -11.70 -45.24 19.88
CA TYR A 11 -11.59 -43.89 20.44
C TYR A 11 -10.18 -43.32 20.33
N ILE A 12 -9.15 -44.10 20.63
CA ILE A 12 -7.75 -43.66 20.52
C ILE A 12 -7.39 -43.32 19.06
N ILE A 13 -7.81 -44.14 18.10
CA ILE A 13 -7.55 -43.89 16.68
C ILE A 13 -8.23 -42.60 16.22
N ILE A 14 -9.50 -42.37 16.59
CA ILE A 14 -10.22 -41.14 16.26
C ILE A 14 -9.51 -39.91 16.83
N LEU A 15 -9.07 -39.99 18.09
CA LEU A 15 -8.42 -38.88 18.77
C LEU A 15 -7.06 -38.52 18.13
N ILE A 16 -6.26 -39.53 17.78
CA ILE A 16 -5.01 -39.35 17.03
C ILE A 16 -5.28 -38.74 15.65
N SER A 17 -6.35 -39.18 14.98
CA SER A 17 -6.70 -38.69 13.64
C SER A 17 -7.08 -37.21 13.67
N ILE A 18 -7.83 -36.77 14.69
CA ILE A 18 -8.18 -35.35 14.89
C ILE A 18 -6.93 -34.51 15.15
N PHE A 19 -6.01 -34.98 16.00
CA PHE A 19 -4.75 -34.29 16.27
C PHE A 19 -3.86 -34.17 15.02
N LEU A 20 -3.79 -35.22 14.21
CA LEU A 20 -3.04 -35.19 12.96
C LEU A 20 -3.65 -34.22 11.94
N ILE A 21 -4.97 -34.24 11.76
CA ILE A 21 -5.66 -33.32 10.84
C ILE A 21 -5.50 -31.86 11.30
N SER A 22 -5.62 -31.59 12.60
CA SER A 22 -5.43 -30.26 13.17
C SER A 22 -3.98 -29.77 13.04
N GLY A 23 -2.99 -30.65 13.27
CA GLY A 23 -1.57 -30.33 13.11
C GLY A 23 -1.20 -30.03 11.66
N VAL A 24 -1.77 -30.76 10.71
CA VAL A 24 -1.59 -30.50 9.27
C VAL A 24 -2.19 -29.13 8.90
N PHE A 25 -3.37 -28.78 9.42
CA PHE A 25 -4.00 -27.49 9.15
C PHE A 25 -3.18 -26.29 9.65
N LEU A 26 -2.46 -26.45 10.78
CA LEU A 26 -1.57 -25.43 11.32
C LEU A 26 -0.29 -25.25 10.46
N LEU A 27 0.24 -26.33 9.90
CA LEU A 27 1.40 -26.31 9.02
C LEU A 27 1.12 -25.73 7.62
N PHE A 28 -0.15 -25.71 7.19
CA PHE A 28 -0.58 -25.09 5.94
C PHE A 28 -1.05 -23.63 6.09
N THR A 29 -0.71 -22.95 7.19
CA THR A 29 -0.86 -21.49 7.24
C THR A 29 0.10 -20.87 6.21
N GLU A 30 -0.42 -20.57 5.02
CA GLU A 30 0.33 -19.90 3.95
C GLU A 30 1.04 -18.67 4.53
N GLN A 31 2.37 -18.67 4.48
CA GLN A 31 3.12 -17.44 4.76
C GLN A 31 2.63 -16.38 3.78
N LYS A 32 2.02 -15.31 4.29
CA LYS A 32 1.61 -14.18 3.47
C LYS A 32 2.84 -13.72 2.69
N LYS A 33 2.78 -13.87 1.37
CA LYS A 33 3.82 -13.40 0.47
C LYS A 33 4.03 -11.90 0.72
N PHE A 34 5.27 -11.54 1.05
CA PHE A 34 5.66 -10.15 1.30
C PHE A 34 6.49 -9.67 0.12
N LEU A 35 6.01 -8.64 -0.57
CA LEU A 35 6.72 -8.00 -1.68
C LEU A 35 6.90 -6.53 -1.34
N ASP A 36 8.15 -6.09 -1.21
CA ASP A 36 8.52 -4.73 -0.80
C ASP A 36 9.45 -4.05 -1.80
N ARG A 37 9.70 -4.68 -2.93
CA ARG A 37 10.65 -4.18 -3.94
C ARG A 37 10.16 -4.43 -5.35
N ILE A 38 10.43 -3.47 -6.22
CA ILE A 38 10.21 -3.56 -7.67
C ILE A 38 11.41 -2.97 -8.41
N ASN A 39 11.66 -3.48 -9.61
CA ASN A 39 12.69 -2.99 -10.51
C ASN A 39 12.01 -2.39 -11.74
N ILE A 40 12.32 -1.12 -12.03
CA ILE A 40 11.81 -0.40 -13.20
C ILE A 40 13.01 0.18 -13.94
N ASP A 41 13.18 -0.22 -15.19
CA ASP A 41 14.30 0.23 -16.05
C ASP A 41 15.67 0.08 -15.37
N GLY A 42 15.90 -1.04 -14.67
CA GLY A 42 17.15 -1.30 -13.96
C GLY A 42 17.30 -0.56 -12.63
N ASN A 43 16.32 0.26 -12.24
CA ASN A 43 16.30 0.97 -10.96
C ASN A 43 15.45 0.23 -9.95
N GLU A 44 16.05 -0.08 -8.81
CA GLU A 44 15.34 -0.67 -7.68
C GLU A 44 14.65 0.38 -6.82
N TYR A 45 13.38 0.12 -6.49
CA TYR A 45 12.55 0.91 -5.59
C TYR A 45 12.10 0.03 -4.42
N LEU A 46 12.42 0.47 -3.20
CA LEU A 46 12.05 -0.19 -1.94
C LEU A 46 10.82 0.47 -1.31
N PHE A 47 9.97 -0.35 -0.71
CA PHE A 47 8.71 0.02 -0.09
C PHE A 47 8.69 -0.48 1.35
N ASN A 48 8.13 0.32 2.26
CA ASN A 48 8.02 -0.09 3.67
C ASN A 48 6.74 -0.92 3.91
N THR A 49 5.92 -1.08 2.87
CA THR A 49 4.63 -1.74 2.91
C THR A 49 4.64 -2.97 2.00
N ASN A 50 3.76 -3.93 2.28
CA ASN A 50 3.58 -5.07 1.40
C ASN A 50 2.81 -4.62 0.15
N LEU A 51 3.46 -4.66 -1.01
CA LEU A 51 2.90 -4.21 -2.26
C LEU A 51 1.66 -5.00 -2.70
N TYR A 52 1.49 -6.24 -2.24
CA TYR A 52 0.24 -6.97 -2.43
C TYR A 52 -0.94 -6.34 -1.66
N GLU A 53 -0.71 -5.80 -0.47
CA GLU A 53 -1.73 -5.05 0.27
C GLU A 53 -1.97 -3.69 -0.40
N VAL A 54 -0.90 -3.02 -0.82
CA VAL A 54 -0.97 -1.73 -1.54
C VAL A 54 -1.79 -1.83 -2.82
N ALA A 55 -1.61 -2.90 -3.61
CA ALA A 55 -2.34 -3.09 -4.85
C ALA A 55 -3.87 -3.06 -4.68
N ASN A 56 -4.35 -3.51 -3.51
CA ASN A 56 -5.77 -3.57 -3.16
C ASN A 56 -6.33 -2.25 -2.61
N ILE A 57 -5.49 -1.23 -2.38
CA ILE A 57 -5.99 0.08 -1.96
C ILE A 57 -6.87 0.69 -3.06
N PRO A 58 -8.11 1.11 -2.75
CA PRO A 58 -9.00 1.72 -3.71
C PRO A 58 -8.42 2.98 -4.33
N SER A 59 -8.66 3.17 -5.63
CA SER A 59 -8.33 4.38 -6.35
C SER A 59 -9.34 4.66 -7.47
N ASP A 60 -9.63 5.93 -7.73
CA ASP A 60 -10.73 6.30 -8.64
C ASP A 60 -10.44 5.94 -10.10
N ASN A 61 -9.41 6.57 -10.70
CA ASN A 61 -9.01 6.32 -12.08
C ASN A 61 -7.50 6.44 -12.20
N ASN A 62 -6.82 5.30 -12.22
CA ASN A 62 -5.35 5.22 -12.23
C ASN A 62 -4.75 5.94 -13.44
N GLU A 63 -5.34 5.78 -14.63
CA GLU A 63 -4.85 6.42 -15.85
C GLU A 63 -4.97 7.95 -15.75
N LYS A 64 -6.10 8.46 -15.27
CA LYS A 64 -6.31 9.91 -15.09
C LYS A 64 -5.37 10.49 -14.03
N ILE A 65 -5.19 9.79 -12.92
CA ILE A 65 -4.25 10.18 -11.85
C ILE A 65 -2.82 10.25 -12.40
N LYS A 66 -2.37 9.20 -13.10
CA LYS A 66 -1.06 9.17 -13.75
C LYS A 66 -0.91 10.32 -14.75
N ASN A 67 -1.90 10.53 -15.62
CA ASN A 67 -1.88 11.60 -16.62
C ASN A 67 -1.79 13.00 -16.00
N ILE A 68 -2.41 13.23 -14.84
CA ILE A 68 -2.29 14.51 -14.11
C ILE A 68 -0.84 14.73 -13.66
N LEU A 69 -0.18 13.71 -13.09
CA LEU A 69 1.20 13.84 -12.64
C LEU A 69 2.19 13.91 -13.82
N ASP A 70 1.98 13.12 -14.86
CA ASP A 70 2.82 13.10 -16.06
C ASP A 70 2.83 14.47 -16.76
N LYS A 71 1.68 15.14 -16.85
CA LYS A 71 1.53 16.44 -17.55
C LYS A 71 2.01 17.65 -16.76
N ASN A 72 2.04 17.59 -15.43
CA ASN A 72 2.42 18.71 -14.58
C ASN A 72 3.91 18.62 -14.19
N ASN A 73 4.71 19.61 -14.58
CA ASN A 73 6.13 19.67 -14.18
C ASN A 73 6.31 20.17 -12.76
N LYS A 74 5.35 20.96 -12.27
CA LYS A 74 5.31 21.49 -10.92
C LYS A 74 4.21 20.79 -10.13
N ILE A 75 4.61 19.99 -9.16
CA ILE A 75 3.73 19.18 -8.32
C ILE A 75 3.70 19.80 -6.93
N CYS A 76 2.54 20.33 -6.59
CA CYS A 76 2.31 21.02 -5.35
C CYS A 76 1.61 20.06 -4.38
N ILE A 77 2.19 19.87 -3.19
CA ILE A 77 1.69 18.99 -2.14
C ILE A 77 1.19 19.81 -0.95
N SER A 78 -0.02 19.52 -0.45
CA SER A 78 -0.56 20.11 0.77
C SER A 78 -0.97 19.06 1.79
N PHE A 79 -1.04 19.47 3.04
CA PHE A 79 -1.68 18.73 4.12
C PHE A 79 -2.22 19.72 5.15
N ASP A 80 -3.26 19.32 5.89
CA ASP A 80 -3.76 20.12 7.01
C ASP A 80 -2.80 19.99 8.19
N ASN A 81 -2.29 21.13 8.67
CA ASN A 81 -1.30 21.20 9.73
C ASN A 81 -1.91 21.19 11.15
N SER A 82 -3.22 20.98 11.28
CA SER A 82 -3.96 21.05 12.55
C SER A 82 -3.63 19.95 13.57
N SER A 83 -2.94 18.87 13.17
CA SER A 83 -2.54 17.76 14.04
C SER A 83 -1.05 17.42 13.90
N GLU A 84 -0.28 17.60 14.98
CA GLU A 84 1.15 17.25 15.02
C GLU A 84 1.42 15.79 14.69
N PHE A 85 0.54 14.89 15.12
CA PHE A 85 0.65 13.46 14.82
C PHE A 85 0.52 13.19 13.33
N ASP A 86 -0.47 13.79 12.68
CA ASP A 86 -0.69 13.64 11.23
C ASP A 86 0.47 14.27 10.44
N ASN A 87 0.96 15.44 10.88
CA ASN A 87 2.09 16.13 10.26
C ASN A 87 3.35 15.27 10.21
N ALA A 88 3.66 14.54 11.29
CA ALA A 88 4.79 13.62 11.33
C ALA A 88 4.63 12.47 10.32
N ILE A 89 3.41 11.94 10.16
CA ILE A 89 3.11 10.90 9.17
C ILE A 89 3.27 11.46 7.76
N PHE A 90 2.71 12.64 7.48
CA PHE A 90 2.76 13.26 6.17
C PHE A 90 4.17 13.66 5.75
N ALA A 91 5.02 14.09 6.67
CA ALA A 91 6.42 14.39 6.37
C ALA A 91 7.15 13.15 5.82
N VAL A 92 6.97 11.99 6.46
CA VAL A 92 7.58 10.72 6.01
C VAL A 92 6.98 10.25 4.69
N ALA A 93 5.65 10.27 4.58
CA ALA A 93 4.94 9.83 3.37
C ALA A 93 5.29 10.71 2.15
N SER A 94 5.25 12.04 2.30
CA SER A 94 5.60 12.97 1.23
C SER A 94 7.07 12.88 0.83
N PHE A 95 8.00 12.71 1.77
CA PHE A 95 9.40 12.48 1.44
C PHE A 95 9.59 11.22 0.57
N ASN A 96 8.97 10.10 0.96
CA ASN A 96 9.04 8.85 0.19
C ASN A 96 8.44 9.01 -1.21
N LEU A 97 7.30 9.69 -1.32
CA LEU A 97 6.64 10.00 -2.58
C LEU A 97 7.55 10.82 -3.50
N VAL A 98 8.04 11.96 -3.01
CA VAL A 98 8.89 12.89 -3.75
C VAL A 98 10.16 12.18 -4.21
N TYR A 99 10.86 11.49 -3.30
CA TYR A 99 12.11 10.80 -3.63
C TYR A 99 11.92 9.77 -4.75
N LYS A 100 10.91 8.90 -4.65
CA LYS A 100 10.66 7.85 -5.64
C LYS A 100 10.20 8.41 -6.97
N LEU A 101 9.29 9.39 -6.97
CA LEU A 101 8.77 10.00 -8.19
C LEU A 101 9.85 10.83 -8.90
N THR A 102 10.62 11.65 -8.18
CA THR A 102 11.75 12.40 -8.76
C THR A 102 12.72 11.46 -9.46
N ARG A 103 13.12 10.37 -8.79
CA ARG A 103 14.03 9.38 -9.40
C ARG A 103 13.43 8.75 -10.66
N TYR A 104 12.17 8.34 -10.61
CA TYR A 104 11.48 7.74 -11.75
C TYR A 104 11.40 8.70 -12.95
N TYR A 105 10.94 9.93 -12.76
CA TYR A 105 10.87 10.90 -13.86
C TYR A 105 12.24 11.29 -14.39
N TYR A 106 13.25 11.41 -13.51
CA TYR A 106 14.63 11.67 -13.91
C TYR A 106 15.15 10.57 -14.85
N THR A 107 14.90 9.29 -14.54
CA THR A 107 15.29 8.17 -15.42
C THR A 107 14.55 8.17 -16.76
N LYS A 108 13.40 8.86 -16.85
CA LYS A 108 12.66 9.10 -18.09
C LYS A 108 13.06 10.39 -18.80
N GLY A 109 14.06 11.13 -18.30
CA GLY A 109 14.50 12.41 -18.86
C GLY A 109 13.54 13.58 -18.61
N VAL A 110 12.67 13.46 -17.61
CA VAL A 110 11.70 14.50 -17.23
C VAL A 110 12.06 15.07 -15.87
N GLU A 111 12.25 16.39 -15.81
CA GLU A 111 12.46 17.08 -14.54
C GLU A 111 11.11 17.47 -13.92
N LYS A 112 10.93 17.11 -12.64
CA LYS A 112 9.74 17.46 -11.85
C LYS A 112 10.17 18.25 -10.63
N THR A 113 9.49 19.36 -10.36
CA THR A 113 9.63 20.13 -9.12
C THR A 113 8.52 19.74 -8.16
N PHE A 114 8.88 19.34 -6.95
CA PHE A 114 7.94 19.08 -5.86
C PHE A 114 8.08 20.18 -4.80
N GLU A 115 6.97 20.78 -4.39
CA GLU A 115 6.97 21.83 -3.36
C GLU A 115 5.75 21.74 -2.46
N VAL A 116 5.85 22.37 -1.29
CA VAL A 116 4.70 22.58 -0.40
C VAL A 116 3.84 23.71 -0.96
N CYS A 117 2.53 23.52 -0.93
CA CYS A 117 1.61 24.45 -1.55
C CYS A 117 1.40 25.77 -0.82
N ASN A 118 1.51 26.85 -1.60
CA ASN A 118 0.95 28.17 -1.29
C ASN A 118 -0.31 28.49 -2.11
N GLN A 119 -0.74 27.57 -2.98
CA GLN A 119 -1.86 27.71 -3.92
C GLN A 119 -2.66 26.39 -3.99
N LYS A 120 -3.59 26.27 -4.95
CA LYS A 120 -4.40 25.06 -5.15
C LYS A 120 -3.49 23.83 -5.33
N PRO A 121 -3.57 22.82 -4.45
CA PRO A 121 -2.67 21.67 -4.47
C PRO A 121 -3.03 20.69 -5.58
N LEU A 122 -2.01 20.00 -6.10
CA LEU A 122 -2.19 18.86 -6.99
C LEU A 122 -2.35 17.57 -6.20
N ILE A 123 -1.65 17.46 -5.07
CA ILE A 123 -1.72 16.34 -4.14
C ILE A 123 -2.08 16.89 -2.75
N GLU A 124 -3.06 16.29 -2.10
CA GLU A 124 -3.44 16.61 -0.71
C GLU A 124 -3.45 15.35 0.14
N PHE A 125 -2.75 15.38 1.27
CA PHE A 125 -2.81 14.32 2.26
C PHE A 125 -3.93 14.57 3.27
N ARG A 126 -4.65 13.50 3.63
CA ARG A 126 -5.59 13.47 4.75
C ARG A 126 -5.27 12.28 5.66
N GLY A 127 -5.28 12.53 6.95
CA GLY A 127 -4.91 11.59 8.00
C GLY A 127 -6.05 11.40 9.00
N PRO A 128 -5.85 10.57 10.03
CA PRO A 128 -6.89 10.23 11.00
C PRO A 128 -7.52 11.44 11.69
N ASN A 129 -6.74 12.50 11.91
CA ASN A 129 -7.19 13.68 12.63
C ASN A 129 -7.53 14.85 11.69
N THR A 130 -7.27 14.69 10.39
CA THR A 130 -7.39 15.74 9.35
C THR A 130 -8.39 15.38 8.25
N GLY A 131 -9.33 14.48 8.57
CA GLY A 131 -10.51 14.22 7.75
C GLY A 131 -10.44 12.98 6.85
N ALA A 132 -9.46 12.09 7.04
CA ALA A 132 -9.48 10.78 6.39
C ALA A 132 -10.68 9.96 6.89
N LYS A 133 -11.41 9.35 5.96
CA LYS A 133 -12.56 8.47 6.27
C LYS A 133 -12.32 7.03 5.89
N GLU A 134 -11.27 6.78 5.13
CA GLU A 134 -10.89 5.49 4.58
C GLU A 134 -9.43 5.54 4.12
N ASN A 135 -8.93 4.41 3.67
CA ASN A 135 -7.65 4.29 3.00
C ASN A 135 -7.84 4.26 1.47
N SER A 136 -7.45 5.32 0.76
CA SER A 136 -7.62 5.39 -0.69
C SER A 136 -6.81 6.49 -1.36
N VAL A 137 -6.74 6.43 -2.70
CA VAL A 137 -6.23 7.49 -3.58
C VAL A 137 -7.37 7.99 -4.48
N ARG A 138 -7.96 9.13 -4.15
CA ARG A 138 -9.13 9.69 -4.85
C ARG A 138 -8.78 10.88 -5.73
N LEU A 139 -9.67 11.22 -6.65
CA LEU A 139 -9.58 12.40 -7.49
C LEU A 139 -10.75 13.34 -7.22
N GLU A 140 -10.46 14.50 -6.62
CA GLU A 140 -11.44 15.54 -6.32
C GLU A 140 -11.11 16.82 -7.11
N ASN A 141 -11.87 17.16 -8.16
CA ASN A 141 -11.67 18.40 -8.92
C ASN A 141 -10.22 18.61 -9.43
N GLU A 142 -9.63 17.55 -9.99
CA GLU A 142 -8.24 17.44 -10.49
C GLU A 142 -7.16 17.41 -9.41
N LYS A 143 -7.55 17.41 -8.14
CA LYS A 143 -6.65 17.22 -7.00
C LYS A 143 -6.65 15.75 -6.60
N ILE A 144 -5.47 15.18 -6.45
CA ILE A 144 -5.26 13.81 -5.98
C ILE A 144 -5.27 13.83 -4.45
N ILE A 145 -6.24 13.16 -3.84
CA ILE A 145 -6.33 12.99 -2.40
C ILE A 145 -5.70 11.65 -2.02
N ILE A 146 -4.68 11.70 -1.16
CA ILE A 146 -4.10 10.52 -0.52
C ILE A 146 -4.61 10.49 0.91
N GLN A 147 -5.35 9.46 1.30
CA GLN A 147 -5.92 9.40 2.64
C GLN A 147 -5.75 8.04 3.31
N GLY A 148 -5.61 8.04 4.63
CA GLY A 148 -5.55 6.85 5.46
C GLY A 148 -5.91 7.14 6.92
N MET A 149 -6.51 6.18 7.61
CA MET A 149 -7.00 6.34 8.98
C MET A 149 -5.94 6.04 10.04
N ASN A 150 -4.71 5.72 9.63
CA ASN A 150 -3.55 5.55 10.50
C ASN A 150 -2.27 5.68 9.67
N LYS A 151 -1.12 5.70 10.35
CA LYS A 151 0.21 5.79 9.71
C LYS A 151 0.40 4.77 8.59
N LYS A 152 0.13 3.49 8.85
CA LYS A 152 0.33 2.40 7.88
C LYS A 152 -0.55 2.60 6.65
N GLU A 153 -1.80 3.03 6.83
CA GLU A 153 -2.72 3.29 5.73
C GLU A 153 -2.28 4.47 4.87
N VAL A 154 -1.83 5.57 5.47
CA VAL A 154 -1.28 6.71 4.73
C VAL A 154 -0.05 6.29 3.91
N GLU A 155 0.85 5.50 4.51
CA GLU A 155 2.01 4.93 3.81
C GLU A 155 1.57 4.05 2.62
N MET A 156 0.59 3.15 2.81
CA MET A 156 0.07 2.30 1.74
C MET A 156 -0.64 3.10 0.64
N ALA A 157 -1.44 4.13 0.97
CA ALA A 157 -2.07 4.99 -0.02
C ALA A 157 -1.02 5.79 -0.83
N THR A 158 0.06 6.20 -0.17
CA THR A 158 1.18 6.88 -0.83
C THR A 158 1.90 5.94 -1.80
N ASP A 159 2.20 4.74 -1.34
CA ASP A 159 2.81 3.70 -2.16
C ASP A 159 1.88 3.29 -3.32
N LYS A 160 0.56 3.30 -3.12
CA LYS A 160 -0.43 3.08 -4.19
C LYS A 160 -0.32 4.15 -5.28
N LEU A 161 -0.20 5.42 -4.92
CA LEU A 161 0.01 6.48 -5.90
C LEU A 161 1.30 6.27 -6.70
N ILE A 162 2.37 5.84 -6.04
CA ILE A 162 3.65 5.52 -6.70
C ILE A 162 3.46 4.39 -7.71
N LEU A 163 2.80 3.28 -7.31
CA LEU A 163 2.52 2.16 -8.22
C LEU A 163 1.69 2.60 -9.44
N ILE A 164 0.72 3.51 -9.24
CA ILE A 164 -0.08 4.08 -10.33
C ILE A 164 0.81 4.83 -11.32
N VAL A 165 1.72 5.70 -10.85
CA VAL A 165 2.62 6.46 -11.72
C VAL A 165 3.60 5.55 -12.47
N PHE A 166 4.05 4.49 -11.79
CA PHE A 166 4.95 3.49 -12.34
C PHE A 166 4.26 2.53 -13.33
N ASP A 167 2.93 2.60 -13.45
CA ASP A 167 2.08 1.68 -14.22
C ASP A 167 2.30 0.20 -13.84
N VAL A 168 2.55 -0.06 -12.56
CA VAL A 168 2.75 -1.41 -12.03
C VAL A 168 1.42 -2.01 -11.58
N ARG A 169 1.09 -3.17 -12.14
CA ARG A 169 -0.10 -3.96 -11.78
C ARG A 169 0.35 -5.25 -11.11
N LEU A 170 -0.10 -5.46 -9.88
CA LEU A 170 0.14 -6.68 -9.13
C LEU A 170 -1.16 -7.49 -9.11
N SER A 171 -1.07 -8.75 -9.52
CA SER A 171 -2.15 -9.75 -9.53
C SER A 171 -1.93 -10.78 -8.43
#